data_AF-A0A061D5C9-F1
#
_entry.id   AF-A0A061D5C9-F1
#
_cell.length_a   1.000
_cell.length_b   1.000
_cell.length_c   1.000
_cell.angle_alpha   90.00
_cell.angle_beta   90.00
_cell.angle_gamma   90.00
#
_symmetry.space_group_name_H-M   'P 1'
#
loop_
_entity.id
_entity.type
_entity.pdbx_description
1 polymer ?
#
loop_
_entity_poly.entity_id
_entity_poly.type
_entity_poly.pdbx_seq_one_letter_code
_entity_poly.pdbx_strand_id
1 'polypeptide(L)'
;MGVHQRTGVDSPVNGEAIVGSPEDVLLRDSHLSEAFKRLERSEHTTVQDAECESLSSPRCVPILRGCIHLLLALMSPLLIVWLMQEVVNENYIAEYFIAFVCCILNFSASAMLHHMPWNMQSYDMCLKLDYACIFLMIGGSAVPSTYAAVSDNLGVLTTLIQWAGVSLGAVGALAFSFVASPPSYRLLVYFAAGSPYLYHCYTLYNIKCFIGLLSACLTLVIYMSGGIIYVKEAPNPSPHYFGFHEIFHLCCAMALVTTFVGNHKITNFVNDI
;
A
#
# COMPACT_ATOMS: atom_id res chain seq x y z
N MET A 1 47.92 77.63 28.54
CA MET A 1 48.17 78.70 27.53
C MET A 1 47.74 78.13 26.19
N GLY A 2 46.87 78.68 25.35
CA GLY A 2 46.02 79.89 25.28
C GLY A 2 45.24 79.73 23.95
N VAL A 3 43.91 79.85 23.96
CA VAL A 3 43.13 80.99 23.42
C VAL A 3 42.80 80.86 21.91
N HIS A 4 41.48 80.77 21.62
CA HIS A 4 40.62 81.41 20.58
C HIS A 4 41.22 81.87 19.22
N GLN A 5 40.52 81.90 18.05
CA GLN A 5 39.08 82.04 17.74
C GLN A 5 38.79 81.78 16.22
N ARG A 6 37.50 81.51 15.94
CA ARG A 6 36.65 81.54 14.70
C ARG A 6 37.19 82.25 13.43
N THR A 7 36.81 81.86 12.20
CA THR A 7 35.48 81.97 11.53
C THR A 7 35.37 80.97 10.34
N GLY A 8 34.20 80.41 10.00
CA GLY A 8 33.25 80.97 9.03
C GLY A 8 32.54 79.82 8.26
N VAL A 9 31.34 80.10 7.74
CA VAL A 9 30.26 79.19 7.30
C VAL A 9 30.39 78.77 5.82
N ASP A 10 29.98 77.54 5.44
CA ASP A 10 29.10 77.21 4.30
C ASP A 10 29.02 75.68 4.02
N SER A 11 27.84 75.22 3.61
CA SER A 11 27.44 73.81 3.38
C SER A 11 27.67 73.35 1.90
N PRO A 12 27.13 72.20 1.43
CA PRO A 12 27.81 70.90 1.27
C PRO A 12 27.91 70.41 -0.20
N VAL A 13 28.91 69.58 -0.57
CA VAL A 13 28.91 68.89 -1.89
C VAL A 13 29.56 67.48 -1.87
N ASN A 14 28.70 66.48 -2.10
CA ASN A 14 28.82 65.22 -2.86
C ASN A 14 30.04 64.30 -2.72
N GLY A 15 29.78 63.10 -2.17
CA GLY A 15 30.54 61.89 -2.48
C GLY A 15 29.93 61.15 -3.68
N GLU A 16 30.65 61.08 -4.78
CA GLU A 16 30.30 60.25 -5.94
C GLU A 16 30.58 58.77 -5.62
N ALA A 17 29.53 57.94 -5.68
CA ALA A 17 29.65 56.49 -5.72
C ALA A 17 30.12 56.08 -7.12
N ILE A 18 31.22 55.34 -7.20
CA ILE A 18 31.67 54.69 -8.43
C ILE A 18 30.66 53.60 -8.77
N VAL A 19 29.71 53.93 -9.65
CA VAL A 19 28.77 52.99 -10.25
C VAL A 19 29.55 52.20 -11.31
N GLY A 20 29.77 50.91 -11.08
CA GLY A 20 30.36 50.01 -12.06
C GLY A 20 29.56 50.01 -13.36
N SER A 21 30.23 49.83 -14.50
CA SER A 21 29.61 49.83 -15.82
C SER A 21 28.49 48.79 -15.88
N PRO A 22 27.36 49.05 -16.58
CA PRO A 22 26.29 48.06 -16.79
C PRO A 22 26.80 46.71 -17.33
N GLU A 23 27.91 46.71 -18.07
CA GLU A 23 28.56 45.50 -18.58
C GLU A 23 29.19 44.64 -17.48
N ASP A 24 29.77 45.26 -16.44
CA ASP A 24 30.42 44.54 -15.33
C ASP A 24 29.39 43.83 -14.44
N VAL A 25 28.21 44.41 -14.29
CA VAL A 25 27.08 43.81 -13.54
C VAL A 25 26.51 42.62 -14.32
N LEU A 26 26.34 42.75 -15.64
CA LEU A 26 25.85 41.68 -16.51
C LEU A 26 26.82 40.49 -16.59
N LEU A 27 28.13 40.74 -16.66
CA LEU A 27 29.15 39.69 -16.65
C LEU A 27 29.15 38.92 -15.33
N ARG A 28 28.99 39.61 -14.19
CA ARG A 28 28.95 38.99 -12.86
C ARG A 28 27.75 38.06 -12.67
N ASP A 29 26.57 38.46 -13.16
CA ASP A 29 25.36 37.64 -13.09
C ASP A 29 25.45 36.40 -13.99
N SER A 30 26.13 36.49 -15.14
CA SER A 30 26.33 35.35 -16.04
C SER A 30 27.23 34.26 -15.43
N HIS A 31 28.34 34.66 -14.79
CA HIS A 31 29.25 33.75 -14.13
C HIS A 31 28.65 33.12 -12.86
N LEU A 32 27.84 33.86 -12.11
CA LEU A 32 27.10 33.32 -10.98
C LEU A 32 26.05 32.31 -11.44
N SER A 33 25.32 32.59 -12.53
CA SER A 33 24.36 31.63 -13.11
C SER A 33 25.02 30.33 -13.58
N GLU A 34 26.21 30.41 -14.17
CA GLU A 34 26.98 29.22 -14.57
C GLU A 34 27.49 28.43 -13.36
N ALA A 35 27.96 29.10 -12.31
CA ALA A 35 28.42 28.45 -11.08
C ALA A 35 27.26 27.74 -10.37
N PHE A 36 26.08 28.36 -10.28
CA PHE A 36 24.87 27.73 -9.75
C PHE A 36 24.44 26.51 -10.58
N LYS A 37 24.44 26.61 -11.91
CA LYS A 37 24.13 25.46 -12.79
C LYS A 37 25.12 24.31 -12.65
N ARG A 38 26.40 24.60 -12.36
CA ARG A 38 27.43 23.58 -12.11
C ARG A 38 27.24 22.92 -10.74
N LEU A 39 26.83 23.68 -9.71
CA LEU A 39 26.50 23.14 -8.39
C LEU A 39 25.24 22.28 -8.42
N GLU A 40 24.15 22.74 -9.06
CA GLU A 40 22.93 21.94 -9.25
C GLU A 40 23.22 20.65 -10.04
N ARG A 41 24.04 20.73 -11.09
CA ARG A 41 24.44 19.55 -11.86
C ARG A 41 25.30 18.59 -11.05
N SER A 42 26.24 19.11 -10.25
CA SER A 42 27.08 18.31 -9.35
C SER A 42 26.21 17.58 -8.33
N GLU A 43 25.30 18.30 -7.66
CA GLU A 43 24.41 17.78 -6.63
C GLU A 43 23.46 16.71 -7.21
N HIS A 44 22.88 16.98 -8.40
CA HIS A 44 22.04 16.02 -9.12
C HIS A 44 22.80 14.77 -9.58
N THR A 45 24.08 14.89 -9.93
CA THR A 45 24.92 13.73 -10.31
C THR A 45 25.26 12.89 -9.08
N THR A 46 25.65 13.50 -7.95
CA THR A 46 25.90 12.77 -6.69
C THR A 46 24.67 12.09 -6.11
N VAL A 47 23.49 12.70 -6.22
CA VAL A 47 22.23 12.10 -5.76
C VAL A 47 21.87 10.91 -6.64
N GLN A 48 22.03 11.04 -7.96
CA GLN A 48 21.68 9.99 -8.92
C GLN A 48 22.66 8.81 -8.91
N ASP A 49 23.95 9.08 -8.63
CA ASP A 49 24.98 8.06 -8.44
C ASP A 49 24.77 7.31 -7.11
N ALA A 50 24.42 8.00 -6.02
CA ALA A 50 24.09 7.38 -4.72
C ALA A 50 22.79 6.55 -4.80
N GLU A 51 21.83 6.98 -5.61
CA GLU A 51 20.59 6.25 -5.86
C GLU A 51 20.85 5.00 -6.72
N CYS A 52 21.73 5.08 -7.74
CA CYS A 52 22.23 3.92 -8.50
C CYS A 52 23.04 2.94 -7.64
N GLU A 53 23.81 3.42 -6.68
CA GLU A 53 24.57 2.58 -5.74
C GLU A 53 23.62 1.87 -4.74
N SER A 54 22.56 2.55 -4.30
CA SER A 54 21.49 1.95 -3.47
C SER A 54 20.69 0.88 -4.21
N LEU A 55 20.51 1.02 -5.52
CA LEU A 55 19.83 0.07 -6.40
C LEU A 55 20.72 -1.12 -6.81
N SER A 56 22.04 -1.00 -6.68
CA SER A 56 23.02 -2.04 -7.05
C SER A 56 23.53 -2.87 -5.87
N SER A 57 23.27 -2.45 -4.62
CA SER A 57 23.38 -3.37 -3.48
C SER A 57 22.20 -4.35 -3.50
N PRO A 58 22.41 -5.67 -3.65
CA PRO A 58 21.32 -6.61 -3.51
C PRO A 58 20.92 -6.55 -2.04
N ARG A 59 19.84 -5.83 -1.72
CA ARG A 59 19.13 -6.00 -0.45
C ARG A 59 18.82 -7.50 -0.41
N CYS A 60 19.52 -8.23 0.45
CA CYS A 60 19.47 -9.70 0.45
C CYS A 60 18.03 -10.10 0.77
N VAL A 61 17.25 -10.39 -0.28
CA VAL A 61 15.85 -10.77 -0.13
C VAL A 61 15.84 -12.13 0.57
N PRO A 62 15.00 -12.32 1.60
CA PRO A 62 14.93 -13.61 2.27
C PRO A 62 14.58 -14.73 1.30
N ILE A 63 15.18 -15.90 1.45
CA ILE A 63 14.98 -17.05 0.54
C ILE A 63 13.51 -17.47 0.46
N LEU A 64 12.75 -17.33 1.56
CA LEU A 64 11.34 -17.73 1.61
C LEU A 64 10.36 -16.66 1.07
N ARG A 65 10.87 -15.60 0.45
CA ARG A 65 10.06 -14.53 -0.15
C ARG A 65 9.04 -15.13 -1.13
N GLY A 66 7.76 -14.85 -0.88
CA GLY A 66 6.66 -15.33 -1.71
C GLY A 66 6.32 -16.82 -1.60
N CYS A 67 7.09 -17.65 -0.87
CA CYS A 67 6.85 -19.10 -0.80
C CYS A 67 5.46 -19.46 -0.23
N ILE A 68 4.96 -18.70 0.75
CA ILE A 68 3.64 -18.92 1.33
C ILE A 68 2.54 -18.74 0.27
N HIS A 69 2.59 -17.67 -0.51
CA HIS A 69 1.62 -17.42 -1.56
C HIS A 69 1.78 -18.39 -2.74
N LEU A 70 3.00 -18.83 -3.06
CA LEU A 70 3.20 -19.90 -4.03
C LEU A 70 2.52 -21.21 -3.59
N LEU A 71 2.72 -21.62 -2.33
CA LEU A 71 2.06 -22.81 -1.79
C LEU A 71 0.54 -22.67 -1.83
N LEU A 72 0.00 -21.51 -1.42
CA LEU A 72 -1.43 -21.24 -1.46
C LEU A 72 -1.98 -21.25 -2.88
N ALA A 73 -1.28 -20.66 -3.84
CA ALA A 73 -1.68 -20.67 -5.25
C ALA A 73 -1.77 -22.11 -5.78
N LEU A 74 -0.76 -22.94 -5.51
CA LEU A 74 -0.73 -24.34 -5.96
C LEU A 74 -1.76 -25.24 -5.27
N MET A 75 -2.00 -25.02 -3.96
CA MET A 75 -2.95 -25.83 -3.18
C MET A 75 -4.40 -25.38 -3.32
N SER A 76 -4.63 -24.13 -3.75
CA SER A 76 -5.97 -23.53 -3.82
C SER A 76 -6.98 -24.36 -4.62
N PRO A 77 -6.68 -24.98 -5.78
CA PRO A 77 -7.70 -25.72 -6.53
C PRO A 77 -8.23 -26.93 -5.75
N LEU A 78 -7.33 -27.70 -5.11
CA LEU A 78 -7.71 -28.85 -4.30
C LEU A 78 -8.47 -28.43 -3.04
N LEU A 79 -8.00 -27.37 -2.38
CA LEU A 79 -8.66 -26.83 -1.19
C LEU A 79 -10.07 -26.32 -1.51
N ILE A 80 -10.25 -25.66 -2.66
CA ILE A 80 -11.55 -25.15 -3.10
C ILE A 80 -12.52 -26.30 -3.36
N VAL A 81 -12.09 -27.37 -4.04
CA VAL A 81 -12.94 -28.55 -4.26
C VAL A 81 -13.39 -29.15 -2.93
N TRP A 82 -12.48 -29.29 -1.97
CA TRP A 82 -12.82 -29.79 -0.64
C TRP A 82 -13.77 -28.84 0.12
N LEU A 83 -13.50 -27.53 0.11
CA LEU A 83 -14.37 -26.53 0.74
C LEU A 83 -15.77 -26.54 0.14
N MET A 84 -15.89 -26.67 -1.19
CA MET A 84 -17.16 -26.75 -1.90
C MET A 84 -18.00 -27.97 -1.49
N GLN A 85 -17.35 -29.07 -1.06
CA GLN A 85 -18.03 -30.29 -0.65
C GLN A 85 -18.43 -30.28 0.83
N GLU A 86 -17.55 -29.76 1.70
CA GLU A 86 -17.68 -29.97 3.16
C GLU A 86 -18.08 -28.71 3.93
N VAL A 87 -17.88 -27.51 3.37
CA VAL A 87 -17.94 -26.25 4.13
C VAL A 87 -18.90 -25.24 3.51
N VAL A 88 -18.94 -25.14 2.18
CA VAL A 88 -19.76 -24.17 1.47
C VAL A 88 -21.24 -24.47 1.68
N ASN A 89 -21.99 -23.44 2.05
CA ASN A 89 -23.43 -23.52 2.08
C ASN A 89 -23.99 -23.38 0.64
N GLU A 90 -24.83 -24.33 0.23
CA GLU A 90 -25.35 -24.44 -1.14
C GLU A 90 -26.14 -23.21 -1.61
N ASN A 91 -26.76 -22.47 -0.68
CA ASN A 91 -27.51 -21.25 -1.00
C ASN A 91 -26.61 -20.08 -1.43
N TYR A 92 -25.29 -20.18 -1.22
CA TYR A 92 -24.33 -19.09 -1.43
C TYR A 92 -23.15 -19.48 -2.35
N ILE A 93 -23.34 -20.48 -3.22
CA ILE A 93 -22.27 -21.01 -4.09
C ILE A 93 -21.65 -19.91 -4.97
N ALA A 94 -22.46 -19.00 -5.51
CA ALA A 94 -21.97 -17.93 -6.38
C ALA A 94 -21.04 -16.96 -5.62
N GLU A 95 -21.41 -16.62 -4.39
CA GLU A 95 -20.66 -15.75 -3.50
C GLU A 95 -19.33 -16.38 -3.09
N TYR A 96 -19.34 -17.68 -2.79
CA TYR A 96 -18.11 -18.43 -2.50
C TYR A 96 -17.22 -18.52 -3.74
N PHE A 97 -17.79 -18.71 -4.93
CA PHE A 97 -17.04 -18.71 -6.17
C PHE A 97 -16.30 -17.38 -6.40
N ILE A 98 -16.96 -16.25 -6.15
CA ILE A 98 -16.33 -14.91 -6.22
C ILE A 98 -15.15 -14.84 -5.23
N ALA A 99 -15.35 -15.26 -3.97
CA ALA A 99 -14.30 -15.27 -2.96
C ALA A 99 -13.10 -16.13 -3.40
N PHE A 100 -13.34 -17.32 -3.94
CA PHE A 100 -12.30 -18.22 -4.43
C PHE A 100 -11.51 -17.64 -5.61
N VAL A 101 -12.20 -17.00 -6.58
CA VAL A 101 -11.52 -16.34 -7.70
C VAL A 101 -10.60 -15.23 -7.19
N CYS A 102 -11.06 -14.39 -6.27
CA CYS A 102 -10.22 -13.34 -5.67
C CYS A 102 -9.00 -13.92 -4.93
N CYS A 103 -9.18 -15.02 -4.21
CA CYS A 103 -8.07 -15.72 -3.53
C CYS A 103 -7.03 -16.24 -4.53
N ILE A 104 -7.47 -16.96 -5.57
CA ILE A 104 -6.59 -17.51 -6.60
C ILE A 104 -5.82 -16.39 -7.29
N LEU A 105 -6.50 -15.32 -7.71
CA LEU A 105 -5.87 -14.19 -8.37
C LEU A 105 -4.80 -13.56 -7.48
N ASN A 106 -5.09 -13.32 -6.20
CA ASN A 106 -4.15 -12.73 -5.26
C ASN A 106 -2.91 -13.60 -5.03
N PHE A 107 -3.10 -14.89 -4.74
CA PHE A 107 -1.95 -15.78 -4.51
C PHE A 107 -1.14 -16.00 -5.78
N SER A 108 -1.81 -16.12 -6.93
CA SER A 108 -1.14 -16.32 -8.22
C SER A 108 -0.34 -15.08 -8.63
N ALA A 109 -0.91 -13.88 -8.51
CA ALA A 109 -0.21 -12.63 -8.81
C ALA A 109 1.03 -12.45 -7.94
N SER A 110 0.88 -12.69 -6.63
CA SER A 110 1.98 -12.58 -5.67
C SER A 110 3.07 -13.64 -5.89
N ALA A 111 2.67 -14.90 -6.15
CA ALA A 111 3.61 -15.96 -6.49
C ALA A 111 4.37 -15.65 -7.78
N MET A 112 3.66 -15.18 -8.81
CA MET A 112 4.21 -14.80 -10.11
C MET A 112 5.25 -13.67 -9.98
N LEU A 113 4.95 -12.64 -9.18
CA LEU A 113 5.87 -11.54 -8.90
C LEU A 113 7.19 -12.01 -8.26
N HIS A 114 7.13 -12.95 -7.31
CA HIS A 114 8.28 -13.33 -6.50
C HIS A 114 9.08 -14.53 -7.00
N HIS A 115 8.50 -15.42 -7.80
CA HIS A 115 9.11 -16.71 -8.17
C HIS A 115 9.52 -16.84 -9.64
N MET A 116 9.25 -15.84 -10.47
CA MET A 116 9.64 -15.86 -11.88
C MET A 116 10.70 -14.79 -12.18
N PRO A 117 11.68 -15.10 -13.06
CA PRO A 117 12.63 -14.10 -13.53
C PRO A 117 11.95 -13.14 -14.51
N TRP A 118 11.92 -11.85 -14.19
CA TRP A 118 11.29 -10.83 -15.02
C TRP A 118 12.31 -9.82 -15.55
N ASN A 119 12.10 -9.35 -16.78
CA ASN A 119 12.68 -8.09 -17.22
C ASN A 119 11.97 -6.91 -16.51
N MET A 120 12.54 -5.71 -16.56
CA MET A 120 12.00 -4.56 -15.82
C MET A 120 10.54 -4.23 -16.15
N GLN A 121 10.12 -4.34 -17.43
CA GLN A 121 8.76 -4.03 -17.84
C GLN A 121 7.77 -5.08 -17.30
N SER A 122 8.11 -6.36 -17.43
CA SER A 122 7.26 -7.44 -16.90
C SER A 122 7.20 -7.42 -15.37
N TYR A 123 8.29 -7.03 -14.70
CA TYR A 123 8.32 -6.89 -13.24
C TYR A 123 7.35 -5.80 -12.76
N ASP A 124 7.36 -4.62 -13.40
CA ASP A 124 6.42 -3.53 -13.09
C ASP A 124 4.96 -3.97 -13.28
N MET A 125 4.66 -4.69 -14.36
CA MET A 125 3.32 -5.22 -14.61
C MET A 125 2.90 -6.26 -13.56
N CYS A 126 3.79 -7.19 -13.19
CA CYS A 126 3.50 -8.17 -12.14
C CYS A 126 3.27 -7.49 -10.78
N LEU A 127 4.03 -6.43 -10.50
CA LEU A 127 3.90 -5.67 -9.27
C LEU A 127 2.56 -4.91 -9.20
N LYS A 128 2.16 -4.27 -10.30
CA LYS A 128 0.85 -3.63 -10.44
C LYS A 128 -0.28 -4.63 -10.29
N LEU A 129 -0.14 -5.81 -10.89
CA LEU A 129 -1.13 -6.89 -10.78
C LEU A 129 -1.26 -7.38 -9.33
N ASP A 130 -0.15 -7.61 -8.64
CA ASP A 130 -0.14 -8.01 -7.22
C ASP A 130 -0.90 -6.99 -6.36
N TYR A 131 -0.62 -5.69 -6.53
CA TYR A 131 -1.31 -4.63 -5.81
C TYR A 131 -2.80 -4.53 -6.15
N ALA A 132 -3.16 -4.72 -7.42
CA ALA A 132 -4.56 -4.73 -7.84
C ALA A 132 -5.32 -5.91 -7.20
N CYS A 133 -4.69 -7.08 -7.12
CA CYS A 133 -5.31 -8.26 -6.52
C CYS A 133 -5.52 -8.14 -5.01
N ILE A 134 -4.71 -7.35 -4.29
CA ILE A 134 -4.97 -7.05 -2.87
C ILE A 134 -6.30 -6.32 -2.70
N PHE A 135 -6.61 -5.34 -3.56
CA PHE A 135 -7.93 -4.67 -3.53
C PHE A 135 -9.07 -5.66 -3.76
N LEU A 136 -8.95 -6.50 -4.78
CA LEU A 136 -9.96 -7.53 -5.06
C LEU A 136 -10.11 -8.50 -3.88
N MET A 137 -9.01 -8.85 -3.22
CA MET A 137 -9.03 -9.72 -2.05
C MET A 137 -9.76 -9.07 -0.86
N ILE A 138 -9.53 -7.77 -0.60
CA ILE A 138 -10.18 -7.01 0.49
C ILE A 138 -11.72 -7.03 0.38
N GLY A 139 -12.26 -6.90 -0.84
CA GLY A 139 -13.70 -6.96 -1.06
C GLY A 139 -14.22 -8.39 -1.23
N GLY A 140 -13.54 -9.16 -2.07
CA GLY A 140 -13.99 -10.46 -2.56
C GLY A 140 -14.00 -11.57 -1.52
N SER A 141 -13.04 -11.57 -0.57
CA SER A 141 -12.87 -12.69 0.36
C SER A 141 -14.06 -12.90 1.29
N ALA A 142 -14.79 -11.82 1.61
CA ALA A 142 -15.91 -11.85 2.54
C ALA A 142 -17.28 -11.76 1.87
N VAL A 143 -17.35 -11.83 0.53
CA VAL A 143 -18.62 -11.77 -0.22
C VAL A 143 -19.68 -12.75 0.30
N PRO A 144 -19.37 -14.02 0.67
CA PRO A 144 -20.38 -14.91 1.24
C PRO A 144 -21.01 -14.36 2.52
N SER A 145 -20.19 -13.86 3.46
CA SER A 145 -20.72 -13.35 4.72
C SER A 145 -21.43 -12.02 4.57
N THR A 146 -20.86 -11.09 3.79
CA THR A 146 -21.42 -9.76 3.60
C THR A 146 -22.73 -9.85 2.86
N TYR A 147 -22.82 -10.65 1.80
CA TYR A 147 -24.07 -10.89 1.09
C TYR A 147 -25.14 -11.52 1.98
N ALA A 148 -24.81 -12.59 2.71
CA ALA A 148 -25.76 -13.26 3.59
C ALA A 148 -26.33 -12.33 4.68
N ALA A 149 -25.49 -11.49 5.29
CA ALA A 149 -25.91 -10.63 6.39
C ALA A 149 -26.58 -9.32 5.96
N VAL A 150 -26.59 -8.97 4.66
CA VAL A 150 -27.23 -7.73 4.19
C VAL A 150 -28.74 -7.84 4.33
N SER A 151 -29.32 -7.00 5.19
CA SER A 151 -30.76 -7.00 5.49
C SER A 151 -31.42 -5.62 5.35
N ASP A 152 -30.65 -4.56 5.12
CA ASP A 152 -31.15 -3.19 5.03
C ASP A 152 -30.45 -2.35 3.94
N ASN A 153 -31.02 -1.18 3.68
CA ASN A 153 -30.51 -0.25 2.66
C ASN A 153 -29.08 0.22 2.96
N LEU A 154 -28.70 0.31 4.24
CA LEU A 154 -27.37 0.73 4.64
C LEU A 154 -26.33 -0.38 4.39
N GLY A 155 -26.69 -1.64 4.59
CA GLY A 155 -25.90 -2.80 4.18
C GLY A 155 -25.65 -2.84 2.67
N VAL A 156 -26.68 -2.58 1.86
CA VAL A 156 -26.53 -2.46 0.40
C VAL A 156 -25.59 -1.29 0.05
N LEU A 157 -25.80 -0.12 0.65
CA LEU A 157 -24.98 1.07 0.39
C LEU A 157 -23.51 0.85 0.76
N THR A 158 -23.23 0.28 1.92
CA THR A 158 -21.85 0.00 2.38
C THR A 158 -21.17 -1.03 1.48
N THR A 159 -21.91 -2.04 1.01
CA THR A 159 -21.43 -3.01 0.02
C THR A 159 -21.08 -2.32 -1.30
N LEU A 160 -21.94 -1.45 -1.81
CA LEU A 160 -21.67 -0.68 -3.05
C LEU A 160 -20.45 0.23 -2.89
N ILE A 161 -20.32 0.92 -1.75
CA ILE A 161 -19.15 1.76 -1.46
C ILE A 161 -17.87 0.92 -1.42
N GLN A 162 -17.91 -0.26 -0.80
CA GLN A 162 -16.76 -1.16 -0.76
C GLN A 162 -16.36 -1.60 -2.17
N TRP A 163 -17.32 -2.07 -2.96
CA TRP A 163 -17.07 -2.50 -4.35
C TRP A 163 -16.55 -1.37 -5.23
N ALA A 164 -17.09 -0.16 -5.08
CA ALA A 164 -16.55 1.03 -5.75
C ALA A 164 -15.11 1.30 -5.33
N GLY A 165 -14.81 1.26 -4.03
CA GLY A 165 -13.49 1.48 -3.47
C GLY A 165 -12.45 0.46 -3.95
N VAL A 166 -12.77 -0.84 -3.89
CA VAL A 166 -11.85 -1.89 -4.35
C VAL A 166 -11.70 -1.90 -5.87
N SER A 167 -12.75 -1.59 -6.63
CA SER A 167 -12.66 -1.51 -8.10
C SER A 167 -11.81 -0.31 -8.53
N LEU A 168 -12.03 0.86 -7.93
CA LEU A 168 -11.23 2.05 -8.19
C LEU A 168 -9.78 1.85 -7.78
N GLY A 169 -9.55 1.23 -6.61
CA GLY A 169 -8.22 0.88 -6.14
C GLY A 169 -7.49 -0.10 -7.07
N ALA A 170 -8.16 -1.17 -7.48
CA ALA A 170 -7.59 -2.17 -8.39
C ALA A 170 -7.24 -1.56 -9.75
N VAL A 171 -8.16 -0.81 -10.37
CA VAL A 171 -7.90 -0.10 -11.63
C VAL A 171 -6.79 0.94 -11.47
N GLY A 172 -6.79 1.69 -10.36
CA GLY A 172 -5.75 2.66 -10.06
C GLY A 172 -4.36 2.02 -9.89
N ALA A 173 -4.28 0.86 -9.25
CA ALA A 173 -3.04 0.10 -9.11
C ALA A 173 -2.51 -0.41 -10.46
N LEU A 174 -3.39 -0.74 -11.42
CA LEU A 174 -3.00 -1.14 -12.77
C LEU A 174 -2.61 0.07 -13.64
N ALA A 175 -3.34 1.18 -13.53
CA ALA A 175 -3.18 2.36 -14.39
C ALA A 175 -2.02 3.26 -13.97
N PHE A 176 -1.72 3.33 -12.66
CA PHE A 176 -0.75 4.26 -12.10
C PHE A 176 0.39 3.52 -11.38
N SER A 177 1.52 4.19 -11.19
CA SER A 177 2.65 3.65 -10.43
C SER A 177 2.38 3.73 -8.92
N PHE A 178 1.40 2.97 -8.43
CA PHE A 178 1.05 2.90 -7.00
C PHE A 178 2.23 2.47 -6.12
N VAL A 179 3.19 1.75 -6.70
CA VAL A 179 4.50 1.42 -6.11
C VAL A 179 5.29 2.65 -5.65
N ALA A 180 5.21 3.77 -6.36
CA ALA A 180 5.97 4.97 -6.04
C ALA A 180 5.46 5.68 -4.78
N SER A 181 4.26 5.33 -4.30
CA SER A 181 3.74 5.86 -3.04
C SER A 181 4.43 5.22 -1.83
N PRO A 182 4.51 5.91 -0.68
CA PRO A 182 5.07 5.30 0.54
C PRO A 182 4.26 4.07 1.01
N PRO A 183 4.88 3.05 1.63
CA PRO A 183 4.18 1.88 2.15
C PRO A 183 3.02 2.21 3.11
N SER A 184 3.19 3.23 3.95
CA SER A 184 2.16 3.71 4.88
C SER A 184 0.93 4.26 4.18
N TYR A 185 1.13 4.98 3.06
CA TYR A 185 0.04 5.48 2.24
C TYR A 185 -0.75 4.33 1.62
N ARG A 186 -0.07 3.32 1.08
CA ARG A 186 -0.74 2.12 0.54
C ARG A 186 -1.58 1.41 1.61
N LEU A 187 -1.02 1.21 2.81
CA LEU A 187 -1.75 0.61 3.92
C LEU A 187 -3.02 1.40 4.27
N LEU A 188 -2.92 2.73 4.32
CA LEU A 188 -4.07 3.60 4.59
C LEU A 188 -5.14 3.47 3.51
N VAL A 189 -4.76 3.44 2.23
CA VAL A 189 -5.70 3.29 1.10
C VAL A 189 -6.38 1.93 1.13
N TYR A 190 -5.64 0.84 1.40
CA TYR A 190 -6.22 -0.49 1.57
C TYR A 190 -7.20 -0.55 2.75
N PHE A 191 -6.85 0.05 3.87
CA PHE A 191 -7.75 0.14 5.02
C PHE A 191 -9.01 0.94 4.70
N ALA A 192 -8.87 2.08 4.00
CA ALA A 192 -10.01 2.89 3.59
C ALA A 192 -10.96 2.10 2.67
N ALA A 193 -10.42 1.38 1.69
CA ALA A 193 -11.20 0.53 0.79
C ALA A 193 -11.93 -0.62 1.53
N GLY A 194 -11.31 -1.17 2.58
CA GLY A 194 -11.91 -2.22 3.42
C GLY A 194 -12.81 -1.71 4.56
N SER A 195 -12.77 -0.43 4.90
CA SER A 195 -13.47 0.14 6.07
C SER A 195 -15.00 -0.06 6.10
N PRO A 196 -15.74 -0.15 4.97
CA PRO A 196 -17.17 -0.48 5.02
C PRO A 196 -17.47 -1.82 5.70
N TYR A 197 -16.49 -2.74 5.76
CA TYR A 197 -16.60 -4.00 6.48
C TYR A 197 -16.86 -3.82 8.00
N LEU A 198 -16.53 -2.66 8.58
CA LEU A 198 -16.87 -2.35 9.97
C LEU A 198 -18.40 -2.30 10.19
N TYR A 199 -19.16 -1.87 9.18
CA TYR A 199 -20.62 -1.92 9.22
C TYR A 199 -21.12 -3.37 9.21
N HIS A 200 -20.48 -4.26 8.45
CA HIS A 200 -20.78 -5.69 8.49
C HIS A 200 -20.60 -6.26 9.91
N CYS A 201 -19.51 -5.90 10.61
CA CYS A 201 -19.33 -6.29 12.02
C CYS A 201 -20.48 -5.78 12.91
N TYR A 202 -20.95 -4.55 12.70
CA TYR A 202 -22.12 -4.01 13.40
C TYR A 202 -23.39 -4.81 13.11
N THR A 203 -23.64 -5.18 11.86
CA THR A 203 -24.77 -6.02 11.48
C THR A 203 -24.72 -7.39 12.16
N LEU A 204 -23.56 -8.06 12.16
CA LEU A 204 -23.36 -9.34 12.82
C LEU A 204 -23.65 -9.28 14.33
N TYR A 205 -23.29 -8.18 14.99
CA TYR A 205 -23.61 -7.93 16.38
C TYR A 205 -25.14 -7.84 16.60
N ASN A 206 -25.85 -7.09 15.75
CA ASN A 206 -27.29 -6.89 15.89
C ASN A 206 -28.09 -8.19 15.69
N ILE A 207 -27.69 -9.03 14.74
CA ILE A 207 -28.31 -10.34 14.51
C ILE A 207 -27.83 -11.42 15.48
N LYS A 208 -26.97 -11.07 16.45
CA LYS A 208 -26.41 -11.96 17.49
C LYS A 208 -25.58 -13.13 16.92
N CYS A 209 -25.01 -12.97 15.73
CA CYS A 209 -24.08 -13.95 15.14
C CYS A 209 -22.67 -13.79 15.75
N PHE A 210 -22.52 -14.10 17.04
CA PHE A 210 -21.28 -13.78 17.78
C PHE A 210 -20.05 -14.54 17.29
N ILE A 211 -20.20 -15.79 16.84
CA ILE A 211 -19.07 -16.57 16.28
C ILE A 211 -18.62 -15.99 14.94
N GLY A 212 -19.57 -15.55 14.10
CA GLY A 212 -19.28 -14.83 12.87
C GLY A 212 -18.56 -13.51 13.14
N LEU A 213 -19.08 -12.72 14.08
CA LEU A 213 -18.49 -11.46 14.52
C LEU A 213 -17.06 -11.65 15.05
N LEU A 214 -16.82 -12.66 15.90
CA LEU A 214 -15.48 -12.96 16.42
C LEU A 214 -14.50 -13.27 15.28
N SER A 215 -14.93 -14.06 14.29
CA SER A 215 -14.12 -14.42 13.14
C SER A 215 -13.79 -13.20 12.25
N ALA A 216 -14.78 -12.30 12.05
CA ALA A 216 -14.61 -11.05 11.32
C ALA A 216 -13.62 -10.11 12.03
N CYS A 217 -13.75 -9.92 13.35
CA CYS A 217 -12.84 -9.13 14.15
C CYS A 217 -11.42 -9.69 14.15
N LEU A 218 -11.27 -11.01 14.28
CA LEU A 218 -9.97 -11.68 14.25
C LEU A 218 -9.28 -11.51 12.89
N THR A 219 -10.03 -11.62 11.80
CA THR A 219 -9.56 -11.33 10.44
C THR A 219 -8.98 -9.91 10.35
N LEU A 220 -9.72 -8.91 10.82
CA LEU A 220 -9.27 -7.52 10.83
C LEU A 220 -7.98 -7.34 11.61
N VAL A 221 -7.92 -7.86 12.84
CA VAL A 221 -6.76 -7.71 13.72
C VAL A 221 -5.52 -8.36 13.11
N ILE A 222 -5.64 -9.58 12.58
CA ILE A 222 -4.52 -10.31 11.97
C ILE A 222 -4.03 -9.57 10.73
N TYR A 223 -4.94 -9.19 9.82
CA TYR A 223 -4.57 -8.53 8.57
C TYR A 223 -3.92 -7.17 8.82
N MET A 224 -4.50 -6.36 9.72
CA MET A 224 -3.94 -5.05 10.07
C MET A 224 -2.59 -5.16 10.79
N SER A 225 -2.42 -6.17 11.65
CA SER A 225 -1.12 -6.44 12.28
C SER A 225 -0.05 -6.75 11.23
N GLY A 226 -0.38 -7.59 10.25
CA GLY A 226 0.50 -7.87 9.11
C GLY A 226 0.85 -6.60 8.32
N GLY A 227 -0.15 -5.77 8.01
CA GLY A 227 0.07 -4.50 7.30
C GLY A 227 0.98 -3.53 8.06
N ILE A 228 0.83 -3.44 9.38
CA ILE A 228 1.70 -2.63 10.24
C ILE A 228 3.14 -3.18 10.23
N ILE A 229 3.32 -4.49 10.31
CA ILE A 229 4.64 -5.15 10.22
C ILE A 229 5.28 -4.86 8.86
N TYR A 230 4.51 -4.92 7.78
CA TYR A 230 4.97 -4.58 6.43
C TYR A 230 5.45 -3.13 6.35
N VAL A 231 4.67 -2.17 6.86
CA VAL A 231 5.04 -0.74 6.84
C VAL A 231 6.26 -0.45 7.71
N LYS A 232 6.41 -1.14 8.84
CA LYS A 232 7.57 -0.99 9.73
C LYS A 232 8.83 -1.65 9.18
N GLU A 233 8.71 -2.51 8.17
CA GLU A 233 9.80 -3.34 7.64
C GLU A 233 10.51 -4.18 8.72
N ALA A 234 9.78 -4.53 9.79
CA ALA A 234 10.28 -5.22 10.97
C ALA A 234 9.16 -6.00 11.69
N PRO A 235 9.46 -7.11 12.39
CA PRO A 235 10.80 -7.65 12.66
C PRO A 235 11.37 -8.49 11.50
N ASN A 236 12.68 -8.77 11.55
CA ASN A 236 13.36 -9.69 10.63
C ASN A 236 13.96 -10.87 11.41
N PRO A 237 13.17 -11.90 11.77
CA PRO A 237 13.61 -13.00 12.64
C PRO A 237 14.85 -13.71 12.13
N SER A 238 14.93 -13.90 10.81
CA SER A 238 16.09 -14.47 10.14
C SER A 238 16.32 -13.71 8.84
N PRO A 239 17.17 -12.67 8.81
CA PRO A 239 17.31 -11.78 7.65
C PRO A 239 17.61 -12.51 6.33
N HIS A 240 18.23 -13.69 6.40
CA HIS A 240 18.52 -14.50 5.23
C HIS A 240 17.37 -15.42 4.77
N TYR A 241 16.53 -15.91 5.70
CA TYR A 241 15.50 -16.91 5.38
C TYR A 241 14.07 -16.36 5.51
N PHE A 242 13.79 -15.56 6.53
CA PHE A 242 12.44 -15.15 6.93
C PHE A 242 12.45 -13.77 7.61
N GLY A 243 11.81 -12.80 6.97
CA GLY A 243 11.74 -11.40 7.39
C GLY A 243 10.31 -10.88 7.56
N PHE A 244 10.18 -9.55 7.61
CA PHE A 244 8.91 -8.86 7.88
C PHE A 244 7.82 -9.18 6.85
N HIS A 245 8.20 -9.45 5.60
CA HIS A 245 7.24 -9.68 4.53
C HIS A 245 6.71 -11.11 4.52
N GLU A 246 7.55 -12.08 4.90
CA GLU A 246 7.10 -13.45 5.08
C GLU A 246 6.15 -13.53 6.28
N ILE A 247 6.36 -12.70 7.32
CA ILE A 247 5.39 -12.50 8.40
C ILE A 247 4.09 -11.89 7.85
N PHE A 248 4.17 -10.88 6.99
CA PHE A 248 2.98 -10.30 6.35
C PHE A 248 2.20 -11.35 5.56
N HIS A 249 2.85 -12.16 4.72
CA HIS A 249 2.20 -13.27 4.00
C HIS A 249 1.59 -14.31 4.93
N LEU A 250 2.24 -14.59 6.06
CA LEU A 250 1.68 -15.48 7.08
C LEU A 250 0.41 -14.87 7.71
N CYS A 251 0.41 -13.58 8.03
CA CYS A 251 -0.79 -12.87 8.48
C CYS A 251 -1.91 -12.92 7.43
N CYS A 252 -1.61 -12.72 6.14
CA CYS A 252 -2.59 -12.87 5.06
C CYS A 252 -3.19 -14.27 5.03
N ALA A 253 -2.37 -15.32 5.16
CA ALA A 253 -2.83 -16.71 5.19
C ALA A 253 -3.72 -17.00 6.41
N MET A 254 -3.35 -16.51 7.60
CA MET A 254 -4.15 -16.69 8.80
C MET A 254 -5.48 -15.91 8.73
N ALA A 255 -5.45 -14.68 8.20
CA ALA A 255 -6.64 -13.87 7.99
C ALA A 255 -7.60 -14.53 6.98
N LEU A 256 -7.07 -15.17 5.94
CA LEU A 256 -7.87 -15.98 5.01
C LEU A 256 -8.62 -17.10 5.74
N VAL A 257 -7.92 -17.86 6.58
CA VAL A 257 -8.53 -18.95 7.35
C VAL A 257 -9.67 -18.42 8.21
N THR A 258 -9.45 -17.34 8.96
CA THR A 258 -10.48 -16.75 9.82
C THR A 258 -11.64 -16.15 9.01
N THR A 259 -11.37 -15.62 7.82
CA THR A 259 -12.40 -15.16 6.88
C THR A 259 -13.30 -16.30 6.44
N PHE A 260 -12.73 -17.44 6.01
CA PHE A 260 -13.51 -18.59 5.54
C PHE A 260 -14.27 -19.30 6.66
N VAL A 261 -13.70 -19.37 7.87
CA VAL A 261 -14.43 -19.80 9.06
C VAL A 261 -15.60 -18.86 9.33
N GLY A 262 -15.38 -17.54 9.26
CA GLY A 262 -16.42 -16.53 9.39
C GLY A 262 -17.53 -16.68 8.35
N ASN A 263 -17.17 -16.76 7.07
CA ASN A 263 -18.09 -17.02 5.96
C ASN A 263 -18.98 -18.22 6.25
N HIS A 264 -18.39 -19.38 6.56
CA HIS A 264 -19.15 -20.59 6.86
C HIS A 264 -20.11 -20.41 8.04
N LYS A 265 -19.64 -19.80 9.13
CA LYS A 265 -20.48 -19.62 10.33
C LYS A 265 -21.62 -18.63 10.08
N ILE A 266 -21.37 -17.56 9.33
CA ILE A 266 -22.36 -16.52 9.04
C ILE A 266 -23.40 -17.04 8.05
N THR A 267 -22.97 -17.67 6.96
CA THR A 267 -23.90 -18.17 5.92
C THR A 267 -24.83 -19.24 6.47
N ASN A 268 -24.36 -20.13 7.35
CA ASN A 268 -25.24 -21.12 7.98
C ASN A 268 -26.14 -20.48 9.03
N PHE A 269 -25.62 -19.59 9.88
CA PHE A 269 -26.42 -18.91 10.89
C PHE A 269 -27.59 -18.13 10.30
N VAL A 270 -27.36 -17.41 9.19
CA VAL A 270 -28.42 -16.62 8.53
C VAL A 270 -29.47 -17.52 7.88
N ASN A 271 -29.08 -18.68 7.33
CA ASN A 271 -30.04 -19.62 6.75
C ASN A 271 -30.94 -20.30 7.79
N ASP A 272 -30.47 -20.38 9.05
CA ASP A 272 -31.18 -21.06 10.14
C ASP A 272 -32.23 -20.17 10.84
N ILE A 273 -32.30 -18.87 10.53
CA ILE A 273 -33.20 -17.88 11.16
C ILE A 273 -34.29 -17.38 10.21
#